data_AF-A0A1L1PLS7-F1
#
_entry.id   AF-A0A1L1PLS7-F1
#
_cell.length_a   1.000
_cell.length_b   1.000
_cell.length_c   1.000
_cell.angle_alpha   90.00
_cell.angle_beta   90.00
_cell.angle_gamma   90.00
#
_symmetry.space_group_name_H-M   'P 1'
#
loop_
_entity.id
_entity.type
_entity.pdbx_description
1 polymer ?
#
loop_
_entity_poly.entity_id
_entity_poly.type
_entity_poly.pdbx_seq_one_letter_code
_entity_poly.pdbx_strand_id
1 'polypeptide(L)' 'MHIELIKPHTHAGKRHAVGDRIELNDASARWLIAQGVAKAAAPVADFKPNRRDATSGTTRGD' A
#
# COMPACT_ATOMS: atom_id res chain seq x y z
N MET A 1 6.10 3.66 4.40
CA MET A 1 4.74 3.42 3.87
C MET A 1 4.35 4.58 2.99
N HIS A 2 3.74 4.30 1.83
CA HIS A 2 3.29 5.33 0.90
C HIS A 2 1.80 5.59 1.12
N ILE A 3 1.42 6.86 1.22
CA ILE A 3 0.02 7.26 1.26
C ILE A 3 -0.25 8.34 0.23
N GLU A 4 -1.47 8.33 -0.28
CA GLU A 4 -1.98 9.34 -1.18
C GLU A 4 -2.85 10.32 -0.38
N LEU A 5 -2.48 11.60 -0.42
CA LEU A 5 -3.19 12.63 0.32
C LEU A 5 -4.56 12.90 -0.31
N ILE A 6 -5.62 12.84 0.48
CA ILE A 6 -6.95 13.28 0.04
C ILE A 6 -7.30 14.69 0.52
N LYS A 7 -6.47 15.25 1.40
CA LYS A 7 -6.52 16.64 1.88
C LYS A 7 -5.12 17.26 1.83
N PRO A 8 -4.99 18.58 1.64
CA PRO A 8 -3.69 19.24 1.66
C PRO A 8 -3.01 19.07 3.02
N HIS A 9 -1.73 18.70 3.01
CA HIS A 9 -0.95 18.44 4.22
C HIS A 9 0.42 19.10 4.13
N THR A 10 0.99 19.51 5.27
CA THR A 10 2.35 20.06 5.32
C THR A 10 3.24 19.07 6.04
N HIS A 11 4.24 18.53 5.34
CA HIS A 11 5.17 17.55 5.86
C HIS A 11 6.61 18.07 5.73
N ALA A 12 7.39 18.03 6.80
CA ALA A 12 8.77 18.55 6.84
C ALA A 12 8.92 19.99 6.31
N GLY A 13 7.92 20.85 6.53
CA GLY A 13 7.90 22.23 6.01
C GLY A 13 7.53 22.38 4.54
N LYS A 14 7.29 21.27 3.82
CA LYS A 14 6.80 21.27 2.44
C LYS A 14 5.29 21.03 2.41
N ARG A 15 4.58 21.83 1.63
CA ARG A 15 3.15 21.65 1.42
C ARG A 15 2.91 20.66 0.29
N HIS A 16 2.11 19.64 0.58
CA HIS A 16 1.69 18.60 -0.34
C HIS A 16 0.20 18.78 -0.65
N ALA A 17 -0.14 18.67 -1.93
CA ALA A 17 -1.51 18.83 -2.40
C ALA A 17 -2.28 17.50 -2.30
N VAL A 18 -3.59 17.59 -2.53
CA VAL A 18 -4.43 16.41 -2.74
C VAL A 18 -3.94 15.65 -3.98
N GLY A 19 -3.87 14.32 -3.89
CA GLY A 19 -3.33 13.42 -4.90
C GLY A 19 -1.82 13.21 -4.81
N ASP A 20 -1.11 14.00 -3.99
CA ASP A 20 0.33 13.83 -3.80
C ASP A 20 0.62 12.58 -2.98
N ARG A 21 1.65 11.83 -3.40
CA ARG A 21 2.08 10.60 -2.73
C ARG A 21 3.30 10.88 -1.88
N ILE A 22 3.14 10.75 -0.58
CA ILE A 22 4.21 10.95 0.40
C ILE A 22 4.59 9.63 1.06
N GLU A 23 5.87 9.47 1.35
CA GLU A 23 6.39 8.35 2.12
C GLU A 23 6.58 8.78 3.58
N LEU A 24 6.04 7.98 4.50
CA LEU A 24 6.19 8.20 5.93
C LEU A 24 6.19 6.88 6.71
N ASN A 25 6.49 6.97 8.00
CA ASN A 25 6.42 5.82 8.91
C ASN A 25 5.00 5.26 9.05
N ASP A 26 4.90 3.97 9.38
CA ASP A 26 3.64 3.24 9.53
C ASP A 26 2.65 3.92 10.47
N ALA A 27 3.12 4.37 11.64
CA ALA A 27 2.28 4.96 12.66
C ALA A 27 1.60 6.25 12.16
N SER A 28 2.37 7.14 11.53
CA SER A 28 1.85 8.40 10.99
C SER A 28 0.94 8.14 9.78
N ALA A 29 1.26 7.15 8.95
CA ALA A 29 0.46 6.79 7.78
C ALA A 29 -0.91 6.29 8.20
N ARG A 30 -0.92 5.34 9.15
CA ARG A 30 -2.15 4.79 9.73
C ARG A 30 -2.97 5.86 10.41
N TRP A 31 -2.35 6.79 11.14
CA TRP A 31 -3.04 7.92 11.76
C TRP A 31 -3.72 8.81 10.70
N LEU A 32 -3.03 9.22 9.63
CA LEU A 32 -3.61 10.04 8.56
C LEU A 32 -4.75 9.32 7.81
N ILE A 33 -4.64 8.01 7.64
CA ILE A 33 -5.70 7.19 7.03
C ILE A 33 -6.93 7.13 7.96
N ALA A 34 -6.72 6.87 9.25
CA ALA A 34 -7.81 6.80 10.23
C ALA A 34 -8.54 8.15 10.38
N GLN A 35 -7.83 9.27 10.22
CA GLN A 35 -8.41 10.61 10.23
C GLN A 35 -9.11 10.99 8.91
N GLY A 36 -9.04 10.16 7.86
CA GLY A 36 -9.56 10.50 6.54
C GLY A 36 -8.86 11.69 5.89
N VAL A 37 -7.55 11.82 6.14
CA VAL A 37 -6.66 12.83 5.53
C VAL A 37 -5.88 12.25 4.36
N ALA A 38 -5.63 10.94 4.38
CA ALA A 38 -4.92 10.21 3.33
C ALA A 38 -5.53 8.82 3.11
N LYS A 39 -5.09 8.15 2.05
CA LYS A 39 -5.41 6.75 1.74
C LYS A 39 -4.11 5.96 1.59
N ALA A 40 -4.12 4.68 1.95
CA ALA A 40 -2.99 3.80 1.69
C ALA A 40 -2.74 3.77 0.17
N ALA A 41 -1.59 4.29 -0.27
CA ALA A 41 -1.17 4.08 -1.63
C ALA A 41 -0.63 2.65 -1.67
N ALA A 42 -1.25 1.79 -2.47
CA ALA A 42 -0.70 0.47 -2.68
C ALA A 42 0.76 0.68 -3.12
N PRO A 43 1.76 0.08 -2.43
CA PRO A 43 3.06 -0.06 -3.06
C PRO A 43 2.76 -0.70 -4.41
N VAL A 44 3.38 -0.20 -5.49
CA VAL A 44 3.35 -0.90 -6.76
C VAL A 44 3.95 -2.27 -6.47
N ALA A 45 3.10 -3.21 -6.09
CA ALA A 45 3.43 -4.59 -6.10
C ALA A 45 3.68 -4.81 -7.59
N ASP A 46 4.97 -4.87 -7.93
CA ASP A 46 5.42 -5.71 -9.01
C ASP A 46 4.90 -7.10 -8.67
N PHE A 47 3.62 -7.32 -8.96
CA PHE A 47 3.01 -8.62 -9.01
C PHE A 47 3.70 -9.28 -10.19
N LYS A 48 4.89 -9.81 -9.96
CA LYS A 48 5.40 -10.88 -10.78
C LYS A 48 4.59 -12.10 -10.32
N PRO A 49 3.56 -12.53 -11.08
CA PRO A 49 2.83 -13.71 -10.70
C PRO A 49 3.78 -14.85 -11.03
N ASN A 50 4.57 -15.32 -10.06
CA ASN A 50 5.23 -16.60 -10.22
C ASN A 50 4.16 -17.68 -10.02
N ARG A 51 3.28 -17.78 -11.02
CA ARG A 51 2.45 -18.94 -11.27
C ARG A 51 3.42 -20.10 -11.48
N ARG A 52 3.64 -20.88 -10.43
CA ARG A 52 3.90 -22.31 -10.58
C ARG A 52 2.65 -23.04 -10.12
N ASP A 53 1.70 -23.03 -11.04
CA ASP A 53 0.83 -24.17 -11.29
C ASP A 53 1.74 -25.39 -11.53
N ALA A 54 1.61 -26.39 -10.66
CA ALA A 54 1.84 -27.79 -10.99
C ALA A 54 1.24 -28.63 -9.85
N THR A 55 -0.06 -28.81 -9.97
CA THR A 55 -0.84 -29.94 -9.49
C THR A 55 0.00 -31.24 -9.52
N SER A 56 0.33 -31.78 -8.35
CA SER A 56 0.62 -33.21 -8.21
C SER A 56 -0.54 -33.84 -7.46
N GLY A 57 -1.58 -34.17 -8.21
CA GLY A 57 -2.53 -35.19 -7.79
C GLY A 57 -1.82 -36.54 -7.78
N THR A 58 -1.97 -37.30 -6.71
CA THR A 58 -2.09 -38.76 -6.81
C THR A 58 -2.83 -39.25 -5.58
N THR A 59 -4.12 -39.52 -5.79
CA THR A 59 -4.87 -40.46 -4.97
C THR A 59 -4.24 -41.83 -5.21
N ARG A 60 -3.68 -42.44 -4.17
CA ARG A 60 -3.35 -43.88 -4.17
C ARG A 60 -4.13 -44.51 -3.02
N GLY A 61 -5.15 -45.28 -3.40
CA GLY A 61 -5.81 -46.20 -2.48
C GLY A 61 -4.91 -47.39 -2.17
N ASP A 62 -5.16 -47.97 -1.00
CA ASP A 62 -4.94 -49.37 -0.63
C ASP A 62 -6.08 -49.75 0.33
#